data_AF-A0A349ZR77-F1
#
_entry.id   AF-A0A349ZR77-F1
#
_cell.length_a   1.000
_cell.length_b   1.000
_cell.length_c   1.000
_cell.angle_alpha   90.00
_cell.angle_beta   90.00
_cell.angle_gamma   90.00
#
_symmetry.space_group_name_H-M   'P 1'
#
loop_
_entity.id
_entity.type
_entity.pdbx_description
1 polymer ?
#
loop_
_entity_poly.entity_id
_entity_poly.type
_entity_poly.pdbx_seq_one_letter_code
_entity_poly.pdbx_strand_id
1 'polypeptide(L)'
;MYSERYELSTERINEIVKEKEVGEPWLSYFRRVSEFAGRIAGVYELKTEGKLCKLTREEAESLNNELFSDIVGSAYEKSYANPEFVGKIAKDNGCNIKVWQHLCFLYTQLRGLIPYAYEGNIELLTLYFELFIEVYGIFRTQENEAFLEHEVHEAIYWFERDNLDIFVRNELSEKLDPKRDFAADIIMNSDLDDTAYLYSFGEYISEDEL
;
A
#
# COMPACT_ATOMS: atom_id res chain seq x y z
N MET A 1 -4.67 10.37 18.18
CA MET A 1 -3.50 11.08 17.63
C MET A 1 -3.33 10.79 16.13
N TYR A 2 -3.59 9.57 15.66
CA TYR A 2 -3.46 9.24 14.23
C TYR A 2 -4.60 9.72 13.32
N SER A 3 -5.83 9.95 13.80
CA SER A 3 -6.96 10.37 12.94
C SER A 3 -6.67 11.63 12.13
N GLU A 4 -6.25 12.71 12.79
CA GLU A 4 -5.94 13.98 12.10
C GLU A 4 -4.79 13.83 11.11
N ARG A 5 -3.74 13.10 11.49
CA ARG A 5 -2.59 12.82 10.61
C ARG A 5 -2.99 11.98 9.39
N TYR A 6 -3.84 10.97 9.59
CA TYR A 6 -4.37 10.12 8.55
C TYR A 6 -5.22 10.93 7.56
N GLU A 7 -6.12 11.77 8.06
CA GLU A 7 -6.98 12.64 7.26
C GLU A 7 -6.13 13.58 6.40
N LEU A 8 -5.15 14.28 7.00
CA LEU A 8 -4.24 15.17 6.28
C LEU A 8 -3.39 14.43 5.23
N SER A 9 -2.90 13.23 5.57
CA SER A 9 -2.08 12.43 4.65
C SER A 9 -2.92 11.93 3.47
N THR A 10 -4.15 11.49 3.73
CA THR A 10 -5.07 11.02 2.69
C THR A 10 -5.50 12.17 1.77
N GLU A 11 -5.79 13.35 2.32
CA GLU A 11 -6.05 14.55 1.52
C GLU A 11 -4.87 14.86 0.61
N ARG A 12 -3.65 14.87 1.18
CA ARG A 12 -2.43 15.16 0.42
C ARG A 12 -2.18 14.13 -0.69
N ILE A 13 -2.37 12.84 -0.43
CA ILE A 13 -2.24 11.78 -1.45
C ILE A 13 -3.19 12.01 -2.62
N ASN A 14 -4.43 12.42 -2.35
CA ASN A 14 -5.43 12.72 -3.37
C ASN A 14 -5.08 13.95 -4.21
N GLU A 15 -4.35 14.91 -3.64
CA GLU A 15 -3.81 16.07 -4.38
C GLU A 15 -2.69 15.64 -5.33
N ILE A 16 -1.75 14.80 -4.86
CA ILE A 16 -0.58 14.35 -5.64
C ILE A 16 -0.98 13.74 -7.00
N VAL A 17 -2.11 13.02 -7.07
CA VAL A 17 -2.63 12.43 -8.33
C VAL A 17 -2.76 13.50 -9.45
N LYS A 18 -3.13 14.73 -9.09
CA LYS A 18 -3.43 15.82 -10.02
C LYS A 18 -2.24 16.71 -10.33
N GLU A 19 -1.18 16.60 -9.53
CA GLU A 19 0.00 17.44 -9.65
C GLU A 19 0.86 17.06 -10.86
N LYS A 20 1.74 18.01 -11.23
CA LYS A 20 2.67 17.92 -12.37
C LYS A 20 4.05 18.50 -12.02
N GLU A 21 4.32 18.66 -10.73
CA GLU A 21 5.54 19.30 -10.24
C GLU A 21 6.75 18.37 -10.36
N VAL A 22 6.51 17.05 -10.26
CA VAL A 22 7.49 16.02 -10.58
C VAL A 22 7.42 15.70 -12.08
N GLY A 23 8.58 15.60 -12.73
CA GLY A 23 8.70 15.25 -14.15
C GLY A 23 8.59 13.74 -14.44
N GLU A 24 8.37 13.39 -15.70
CA GLU A 24 8.52 11.99 -16.14
C GLU A 24 10.00 11.56 -16.06
N PRO A 25 10.29 10.28 -15.78
CA PRO A 25 9.36 9.15 -15.60
C PRO A 25 8.70 9.02 -14.21
N TRP A 26 9.09 9.86 -13.24
CA TRP A 26 8.66 9.74 -11.84
C TRP A 26 7.19 10.11 -11.63
N LEU A 27 6.68 11.06 -12.42
CA LEU A 27 5.28 11.47 -12.40
C LEU A 27 4.32 10.27 -12.58
N SER A 28 4.62 9.39 -13.54
CA SER A 28 3.85 8.18 -13.80
C SER A 28 3.84 7.22 -12.60
N TYR A 29 4.94 7.14 -11.86
CA TYR A 29 5.01 6.36 -10.62
C TYR A 29 4.12 6.98 -9.54
N PHE A 30 4.33 8.25 -9.21
CA PHE A 30 3.61 8.89 -8.10
C PHE A 30 2.11 8.94 -8.31
N ARG A 31 1.64 9.19 -9.55
CA ARG A 31 0.20 9.12 -9.83
C ARG A 31 -0.38 7.74 -9.58
N ARG A 32 0.27 6.70 -10.11
CA ARG A 32 -0.21 5.33 -9.96
C ARG A 32 -0.23 4.90 -8.49
N VAL A 33 0.83 5.24 -7.75
CA VAL A 33 0.94 4.87 -6.34
C VAL A 33 -0.01 5.68 -5.46
N SER A 34 -0.22 6.97 -5.75
CA SER A 34 -1.23 7.79 -5.06
C SER A 34 -2.66 7.28 -5.29
N GLU A 35 -3.00 6.92 -6.53
CA GLU A 35 -4.30 6.30 -6.84
C GLU A 35 -4.50 5.01 -6.02
N PHE A 36 -3.47 4.18 -5.95
CA PHE A 36 -3.50 2.94 -5.18
C PHE A 36 -3.61 3.17 -3.67
N ALA A 37 -2.82 4.10 -3.12
CA ALA A 37 -2.92 4.48 -1.71
C ALA A 37 -4.31 5.03 -1.36
N GLY A 38 -4.92 5.81 -2.27
CA GLY A 38 -6.31 6.26 -2.13
C GLY A 38 -7.33 5.11 -2.09
N ARG A 39 -7.10 4.02 -2.84
CA ARG A 39 -7.93 2.81 -2.75
C ARG A 39 -7.82 2.13 -1.39
N ILE A 40 -6.60 2.00 -0.87
CA ILE A 40 -6.36 1.46 0.48
C ILE A 40 -7.09 2.32 1.54
N ALA A 41 -7.01 3.65 1.41
CA ALA A 41 -7.75 4.57 2.28
C ALA A 41 -9.27 4.32 2.20
N GLY A 42 -9.79 4.09 1.00
CA GLY A 42 -11.20 3.73 0.78
C GLY A 42 -11.60 2.42 1.45
N VAL A 43 -10.75 1.39 1.43
CA VAL A 43 -10.96 0.13 2.16
C VAL A 43 -11.04 0.38 3.66
N TYR A 44 -10.12 1.19 4.21
CA TYR A 44 -10.15 1.56 5.62
C TYR A 44 -11.45 2.29 6.00
N GLU A 45 -11.95 3.21 5.17
CA GLU A 45 -13.26 3.85 5.42
C GLU A 45 -14.42 2.85 5.40
N LEU A 46 -14.43 1.91 4.44
CA LEU A 46 -15.44 0.83 4.43
C LEU A 46 -15.37 -0.02 5.71
N LYS A 47 -14.17 -0.24 6.26
CA LYS A 47 -13.97 -0.96 7.52
C LYS A 47 -14.55 -0.18 8.70
N THR A 48 -14.18 1.08 8.85
CA THR A 48 -14.60 1.92 10.00
C THR A 48 -16.11 2.19 9.99
N GLU A 49 -16.73 2.28 8.81
CA GLU A 49 -18.17 2.42 8.65
C GLU A 49 -18.94 1.09 8.81
N GLY A 50 -18.25 -0.03 9.00
CA GLY A 50 -18.87 -1.36 9.08
C GLY A 50 -19.61 -1.75 7.80
N LYS A 51 -19.08 -1.32 6.65
CA LYS A 51 -19.61 -1.64 5.31
C LYS A 51 -18.87 -2.82 4.66
N LEU A 52 -17.60 -3.06 5.00
CA LEU A 52 -16.84 -4.22 4.47
C LEU A 52 -17.57 -5.55 4.70
N CYS A 53 -18.12 -5.77 5.89
CA CYS A 53 -18.86 -7.00 6.22
C CYS A 53 -20.26 -7.11 5.59
N LYS A 54 -20.67 -6.10 4.81
CA LYS A 54 -21.98 -6.03 4.14
C LYS A 54 -21.87 -6.08 2.63
N LEU A 55 -20.65 -6.15 2.09
CA LEU A 55 -20.44 -6.28 0.66
C LEU A 55 -21.09 -7.57 0.16
N THR A 56 -21.73 -7.52 -1.01
CA THR A 56 -22.11 -8.76 -1.70
C THR A 56 -20.87 -9.50 -2.18
N ARG A 57 -21.02 -10.78 -2.55
CA ARG A 57 -19.93 -11.56 -3.15
C ARG A 57 -19.32 -10.84 -4.35
N GLU A 58 -20.15 -10.30 -5.23
CA GLU A 58 -19.70 -9.59 -6.43
C GLU A 58 -18.98 -8.28 -6.10
N GLU A 59 -19.44 -7.55 -5.09
CA GLU A 59 -18.77 -6.32 -4.63
C GLU A 59 -17.41 -6.63 -3.99
N ALA A 60 -17.34 -7.68 -3.17
CA ALA A 60 -16.11 -8.13 -2.53
C ALA A 60 -15.08 -8.65 -3.56
N GLU A 61 -15.53 -9.43 -4.54
CA GLU A 61 -14.71 -9.89 -5.67
C GLU A 61 -14.23 -8.72 -6.53
N SER A 62 -15.09 -7.74 -6.82
CA SER A 62 -14.69 -6.54 -7.57
C SER A 62 -13.63 -5.73 -6.81
N LEU A 63 -13.79 -5.57 -5.50
CA LEU A 63 -12.82 -4.87 -4.66
C LEU A 63 -11.48 -5.62 -4.60
N ASN A 64 -11.52 -6.95 -4.45
CA ASN A 64 -10.32 -7.78 -4.47
C ASN A 64 -9.56 -7.64 -5.80
N ASN A 65 -10.27 -7.79 -6.92
CA ASN A 65 -9.70 -7.60 -8.25
C ASN A 65 -9.11 -6.20 -8.42
N GLU A 66 -9.77 -5.15 -7.95
CA GLU A 66 -9.25 -3.78 -8.03
C GLU A 66 -7.92 -3.60 -7.29
N LEU A 67 -7.79 -4.20 -6.10
CA LEU A 67 -6.61 -4.09 -5.23
C LEU A 67 -5.41 -4.89 -5.75
N PHE A 68 -5.65 -6.05 -6.36
CA PHE A 68 -4.59 -6.98 -6.79
C PHE A 68 -4.33 -7.01 -8.30
N SER A 69 -5.18 -6.39 -9.13
CA SER A 69 -5.15 -6.49 -10.60
C SER A 69 -3.80 -6.24 -11.28
N ASP A 70 -2.96 -5.34 -10.77
CA ASP A 70 -1.67 -5.01 -11.36
C ASP A 70 -0.56 -5.99 -10.98
N ILE A 71 -0.74 -6.83 -9.95
CA ILE A 71 0.24 -7.85 -9.56
C ILE A 71 -0.15 -9.27 -9.98
N VAL A 72 -1.27 -9.42 -10.67
CA VAL A 72 -1.78 -10.73 -11.14
C VAL A 72 -1.40 -10.97 -12.59
N GLY A 73 -0.91 -12.18 -12.89
CA GLY A 73 -0.61 -12.65 -14.24
C GLY A 73 0.35 -11.71 -14.99
N SER A 74 0.06 -11.45 -16.28
CA SER A 74 0.91 -10.58 -17.11
C SER A 74 0.88 -9.11 -16.72
N ALA A 75 -0.04 -8.67 -15.84
CA ALA A 75 -0.07 -7.29 -15.38
C ALA A 75 1.16 -6.96 -14.51
N TYR A 76 1.67 -7.95 -13.76
CA TYR A 76 2.85 -7.79 -12.91
C TYR A 76 4.09 -7.37 -13.69
N GLU A 77 4.22 -7.76 -14.95
CA GLU A 77 5.32 -7.32 -15.84
C GLU A 77 5.37 -5.80 -16.05
N LYS A 78 4.28 -5.09 -15.72
CA LYS A 78 4.16 -3.63 -15.83
C LYS A 78 3.83 -2.96 -14.48
N SER A 79 3.95 -3.70 -13.37
CA SER A 79 3.73 -3.14 -12.04
C SER A 79 5.00 -2.52 -11.50
N TYR A 80 4.87 -1.39 -10.81
CA TYR A 80 5.98 -0.80 -10.05
C TYR A 80 6.42 -1.69 -8.87
N ALA A 81 5.67 -2.75 -8.54
CA ALA A 81 6.05 -3.76 -7.55
C ALA A 81 6.95 -4.86 -8.16
N ASN A 82 7.25 -4.77 -9.46
CA ASN A 82 8.13 -5.69 -10.14
C ASN A 82 9.54 -5.09 -10.32
N PRO A 83 10.58 -5.67 -9.69
CA PRO A 83 11.96 -5.22 -9.81
C PRO A 83 12.49 -5.18 -11.26
N GLU A 84 12.06 -6.09 -12.12
CA GLU A 84 12.47 -6.12 -13.53
C GLU A 84 11.85 -4.96 -14.31
N PHE A 85 10.59 -4.65 -14.03
CA PHE A 85 9.89 -3.54 -14.68
C PHE A 85 10.52 -2.19 -14.33
N VAL A 86 10.74 -1.92 -13.03
CA VAL A 86 11.37 -0.67 -12.61
C VAL A 86 12.81 -0.58 -13.11
N GLY A 87 13.50 -1.71 -13.24
CA GLY A 87 14.84 -1.76 -13.82
C GLY A 87 14.87 -1.44 -15.31
N LYS A 88 13.86 -1.88 -16.04
CA LYS A 88 13.66 -1.48 -17.44
C LYS A 88 13.36 0.01 -17.55
N ILE A 89 12.48 0.57 -16.72
CA ILE A 89 12.17 2.01 -16.72
C ILE A 89 13.43 2.83 -16.44
N ALA A 90 14.22 2.44 -15.44
CA ALA A 90 15.47 3.11 -15.11
C ALA A 90 16.40 3.17 -16.32
N LYS A 91 16.61 2.03 -16.98
CA LYS A 91 17.46 1.92 -18.16
C LYS A 91 16.94 2.76 -19.34
N ASP A 92 15.65 2.64 -19.65
CA ASP A 92 15.03 3.28 -20.81
C ASP A 92 15.02 4.81 -20.69
N ASN A 93 15.01 5.35 -19.46
CA ASN A 93 15.02 6.79 -19.18
C ASN A 93 16.40 7.32 -18.74
N GLY A 94 17.42 6.47 -18.66
CA GLY A 94 18.76 6.87 -18.23
C GLY A 94 18.86 7.27 -16.75
N CYS A 95 17.94 6.78 -15.91
CA CYS A 95 17.90 7.08 -14.49
C CYS A 95 18.76 6.10 -13.67
N ASN A 96 19.12 6.53 -12.45
CA ASN A 96 19.76 5.71 -11.45
C ASN A 96 18.81 4.59 -10.99
N ILE A 97 19.20 3.35 -11.26
CA ILE A 97 18.45 2.14 -10.91
C ILE A 97 18.11 2.04 -9.43
N LYS A 98 18.97 2.56 -8.54
CA LYS A 98 18.75 2.46 -7.10
C LYS A 98 17.54 3.28 -6.64
N VAL A 99 17.30 4.45 -7.24
CA VAL A 99 16.10 5.25 -6.97
C VAL A 99 14.85 4.43 -7.26
N TRP A 100 14.84 3.76 -8.41
CA TRP A 100 13.74 2.88 -8.82
C TRP A 100 13.57 1.64 -7.93
N GLN A 101 14.66 1.10 -7.39
CA GLN A 101 14.60 0.00 -6.40
C GLN A 101 13.95 0.45 -5.09
N HIS A 102 14.30 1.65 -4.60
CA HIS A 102 13.67 2.24 -3.41
C HIS A 102 12.18 2.51 -3.63
N LEU A 103 11.80 3.02 -4.80
CA LEU A 103 10.40 3.20 -5.18
C LEU A 103 9.64 1.87 -5.29
N CYS A 104 10.25 0.83 -5.87
CA CYS A 104 9.67 -0.51 -5.91
C CYS A 104 9.45 -1.08 -4.50
N PHE A 105 10.42 -0.89 -3.61
CA PHE A 105 10.29 -1.28 -2.20
C PHE A 105 9.12 -0.54 -1.54
N LEU A 106 9.08 0.79 -1.62
CA LEU A 106 8.03 1.60 -1.03
C LEU A 106 6.63 1.20 -1.53
N TYR A 107 6.48 0.97 -2.83
CA TYR A 107 5.20 0.53 -3.38
C TYR A 107 4.81 -0.87 -2.89
N THR A 108 5.78 -1.77 -2.72
CA THR A 108 5.54 -3.10 -2.13
C THR A 108 5.08 -2.98 -0.68
N GLN A 109 5.66 -2.08 0.11
CA GLN A 109 5.22 -1.82 1.48
C GLN A 109 3.78 -1.26 1.53
N LEU A 110 3.46 -0.29 0.66
CA LEU A 110 2.09 0.23 0.55
C LEU A 110 1.09 -0.87 0.18
N ARG A 111 1.46 -1.82 -0.70
CA ARG A 111 0.62 -3.00 -1.00
C ARG A 111 0.40 -3.90 0.21
N GLY A 112 1.42 -4.06 1.05
CA GLY A 112 1.31 -4.79 2.31
C GLY A 112 0.31 -4.17 3.30
N LEU A 113 -0.20 -2.95 3.04
CA LEU A 113 -1.22 -2.31 3.87
C LEU A 113 -2.65 -2.79 3.60
N ILE A 114 -2.88 -3.60 2.57
CA ILE A 114 -4.25 -4.06 2.27
C ILE A 114 -4.85 -4.79 3.48
N PRO A 115 -4.24 -5.84 4.06
CA PRO A 115 -4.81 -6.51 5.24
C PRO A 115 -4.97 -5.55 6.42
N TYR A 116 -4.01 -4.65 6.64
CA TYR A 116 -4.08 -3.64 7.69
C TYR A 116 -5.25 -2.65 7.53
N ALA A 117 -5.67 -2.33 6.29
CA ALA A 117 -6.88 -1.56 6.04
C ALA A 117 -8.15 -2.34 6.40
N TYR A 118 -8.20 -3.64 6.08
CA TYR A 118 -9.30 -4.54 6.47
C TYR A 118 -9.38 -4.75 7.99
N GLU A 119 -8.25 -4.70 8.69
CA GLU A 119 -8.16 -4.74 10.15
C GLU A 119 -8.60 -3.42 10.80
N GLY A 120 -8.46 -2.30 10.09
CA GLY A 120 -8.68 -0.96 10.64
C GLY A 120 -7.45 -0.37 11.35
N ASN A 121 -6.24 -0.80 10.96
CA ASN A 121 -4.99 -0.34 11.55
C ASN A 121 -4.57 1.03 10.99
N ILE A 122 -5.21 2.08 11.52
CA ILE A 122 -4.94 3.47 11.13
C ILE A 122 -3.48 3.90 11.38
N GLU A 123 -2.80 3.32 12.36
CA GLU A 123 -1.42 3.67 12.71
C GLU A 123 -0.47 3.32 11.56
N LEU A 124 -0.48 2.09 11.07
CA LEU A 124 0.37 1.69 9.94
C LEU A 124 0.03 2.43 8.65
N LEU A 125 -1.26 2.59 8.35
CA LEU A 125 -1.73 3.36 7.20
C LEU A 125 -1.15 4.79 7.21
N THR A 126 -1.28 5.48 8.34
CA THR A 126 -0.78 6.85 8.51
C THR A 126 0.72 6.93 8.29
N LEU A 127 1.49 6.05 8.93
CA LEU A 127 2.95 6.07 8.88
C LEU A 127 3.48 5.91 7.45
N TYR A 128 2.98 4.93 6.71
CA TYR A 128 3.42 4.70 5.33
C TYR A 128 2.89 5.74 4.34
N PHE A 129 1.71 6.32 4.58
CA PHE A 129 1.21 7.44 3.77
C PHE A 129 2.08 8.68 3.94
N GLU A 130 2.50 8.99 5.17
CA GLU A 130 3.44 10.07 5.44
C GLU A 130 4.81 9.83 4.80
N LEU A 131 5.36 8.61 4.89
CA LEU A 131 6.60 8.27 4.18
C LEU A 131 6.47 8.47 2.67
N PHE A 132 5.35 8.05 2.08
CA PHE A 132 5.11 8.25 0.65
C PHE A 132 5.06 9.74 0.27
N ILE A 133 4.41 10.56 1.10
CA ILE A 133 4.34 12.02 0.92
C ILE A 133 5.73 12.65 1.05
N GLU A 134 6.52 12.23 2.03
CA GLU A 134 7.90 12.69 2.24
C GLU A 134 8.76 12.36 1.02
N VAL A 135 8.72 11.11 0.55
CA VAL A 135 9.43 10.68 -0.66
C VAL A 135 8.99 11.51 -1.86
N TYR A 136 7.69 11.72 -2.08
CA TYR A 136 7.22 12.63 -3.14
C TYR A 136 7.78 14.06 -3.00
N GLY A 137 7.83 14.58 -1.77
CA GLY A 137 8.43 15.87 -1.44
C GLY A 137 9.89 15.99 -1.88
N ILE A 138 10.69 14.93 -1.67
CA ILE A 138 12.09 14.87 -2.11
C ILE A 138 12.20 15.02 -3.64
N PHE A 139 11.34 14.33 -4.41
CA PHE A 139 11.36 14.44 -5.88
C PHE A 139 10.93 15.82 -6.40
N ARG A 140 10.17 16.60 -5.61
CA ARG A 140 9.79 17.98 -6.00
C ARG A 140 10.94 18.97 -5.85
N THR A 141 11.87 18.72 -4.94
CA THR A 141 12.92 19.69 -4.57
C THR A 141 14.29 19.30 -5.09
N GLN A 142 14.54 18.00 -5.32
CA GLN A 142 15.86 17.49 -5.66
C GLN A 142 16.01 17.24 -7.17
N GLU A 143 16.78 18.11 -7.82
CA GLU A 143 17.09 17.97 -9.26
C GLU A 143 18.34 17.12 -9.53
N ASN A 144 19.18 16.88 -8.51
CA ASN A 144 20.40 16.10 -8.66
C ASN A 144 20.16 14.63 -8.27
N GLU A 145 20.33 13.74 -9.25
CA GLU A 145 20.02 12.32 -9.10
C GLU A 145 20.85 11.56 -8.05
N ALA A 146 22.10 11.99 -7.80
CA ALA A 146 22.93 11.36 -6.76
C ALA A 146 22.46 11.73 -5.35
N PHE A 147 22.00 12.98 -5.16
CA PHE A 147 21.40 13.41 -3.90
C PHE A 147 19.99 12.84 -3.73
N LEU A 148 19.23 12.75 -4.82
CA LEU A 148 17.89 12.15 -4.84
C LEU A 148 17.92 10.72 -4.30
N GLU A 149 18.83 9.88 -4.80
CA GLU A 149 18.95 8.50 -4.33
C GLU A 149 19.28 8.42 -2.84
N HIS A 150 20.20 9.26 -2.37
CA HIS A 150 20.59 9.28 -0.97
C HIS A 150 19.44 9.75 -0.06
N GLU A 151 18.73 10.82 -0.42
CA GLU A 151 17.63 11.35 0.39
C GLU A 151 16.46 10.37 0.45
N VAL A 152 16.12 9.73 -0.67
CA VAL A 152 15.07 8.69 -0.69
C VAL A 152 15.48 7.49 0.17
N HIS A 153 16.74 7.05 0.07
CA HIS A 153 17.27 5.99 0.93
C HIS A 153 17.18 6.37 2.42
N GLU A 154 17.64 7.56 2.80
CA GLU A 154 17.63 8.01 4.20
C GLU A 154 16.21 8.10 4.74
N ALA A 155 15.26 8.66 3.98
CA ALA A 155 13.86 8.74 4.40
C ALA A 155 13.30 7.34 4.71
N ILE A 156 13.51 6.37 3.82
CA ILE A 156 13.06 4.98 4.04
C ILE A 156 13.82 4.34 5.21
N TYR A 157 15.14 4.46 5.25
CA TYR A 157 15.96 3.81 6.26
C TYR A 157 15.63 4.28 7.68
N TRP A 158 15.54 5.60 7.90
CA TRP A 158 15.20 6.14 9.21
C TRP A 158 13.76 5.85 9.60
N PHE A 159 12.83 5.91 8.64
CA PHE A 159 11.45 5.47 8.86
C PHE A 159 11.38 4.03 9.37
N GLU A 160 12.02 3.09 8.67
CA GLU A 160 12.00 1.67 9.03
C GLU A 160 12.62 1.45 10.41
N ARG A 161 13.72 2.15 10.68
CA ARG A 161 14.44 2.06 11.94
C ARG A 161 13.64 2.60 13.12
N ASP A 162 13.05 3.78 12.97
CA ASP A 162 12.35 4.47 14.05
C ASP A 162 10.99 3.82 14.38
N ASN A 163 10.39 3.13 13.40
CA ASN A 163 9.11 2.43 13.56
C ASN A 163 9.24 0.92 13.77
N LEU A 164 10.46 0.39 13.87
CA LEU A 164 10.73 -1.05 13.99
C LEU A 164 9.94 -1.72 15.12
N ASP A 165 9.86 -1.07 16.29
CA ASP A 165 9.12 -1.59 17.44
C ASP A 165 7.62 -1.72 17.15
N ILE A 166 7.06 -0.79 16.35
CA ILE A 166 5.65 -0.84 15.93
C ILE A 166 5.42 -2.03 15.01
N PHE A 167 6.31 -2.24 14.03
CA PHE A 167 6.21 -3.34 13.07
C PHE A 167 6.32 -4.71 13.76
N VAL A 168 7.35 -4.88 14.59
CA VAL A 168 7.55 -6.11 15.37
C VAL A 168 6.36 -6.37 16.29
N ARG A 169 5.83 -5.33 16.94
CA ARG A 169 4.66 -5.47 17.81
C ARG A 169 3.43 -5.93 17.03
N ASN A 170 3.18 -5.38 15.84
CA ASN A 170 2.03 -5.77 15.02
C ASN A 170 2.17 -7.24 14.57
N GLU A 171 3.33 -7.62 14.01
CA GLU A 171 3.59 -9.00 13.56
C GLU A 171 3.49 -10.02 14.72
N LEU A 172 4.01 -9.67 15.90
CA LEU A 172 3.92 -10.54 17.08
C LEU A 172 2.52 -10.61 17.67
N SER A 173 1.75 -9.52 17.60
CA SER A 173 0.37 -9.49 18.12
C SER A 173 -0.52 -10.46 17.34
N GLU A 174 -0.38 -10.49 16.01
CA GLU A 174 -1.06 -11.45 15.14
C GLU A 174 -0.71 -12.91 15.51
N LYS A 175 0.56 -13.19 15.83
CA LYS A 175 1.03 -14.56 16.11
C LYS A 175 0.75 -15.05 17.53
N LEU A 176 0.56 -14.17 18.51
CA LEU A 176 0.62 -14.52 19.94
C LEU A 176 -0.67 -14.24 20.72
N ASP A 177 -1.61 -13.43 20.23
CA ASP A 177 -2.85 -13.11 20.94
C ASP A 177 -4.11 -13.62 20.20
N PRO A 178 -4.62 -14.82 20.56
CA PRO A 178 -5.85 -15.38 19.98
C PRO A 178 -7.11 -14.53 20.21
N LYS A 179 -7.08 -13.53 21.12
CA LYS A 179 -8.21 -12.62 21.36
C LYS A 179 -8.17 -11.37 20.50
N ARG A 180 -7.08 -11.15 19.76
CA ARG A 180 -6.88 -10.07 18.77
C ARG A 180 -6.67 -10.62 17.36
N ASP A 181 -6.93 -11.91 17.17
CA ASP A 181 -6.69 -12.59 15.92
C ASP A 181 -7.82 -12.24 14.95
N PHE A 182 -7.55 -11.26 14.08
CA PHE A 182 -8.43 -10.83 13.01
C PHE A 182 -8.89 -12.00 12.13
N ALA A 183 -7.98 -12.94 11.84
CA ALA A 183 -8.29 -14.14 11.09
C ALA A 183 -9.24 -15.07 11.87
N ALA A 184 -8.99 -15.28 13.17
CA ALA A 184 -9.88 -16.08 14.00
C ALA A 184 -11.28 -15.46 14.12
N ASP A 185 -11.38 -14.13 14.25
CA ASP A 185 -12.66 -13.44 14.32
C ASP A 185 -13.48 -13.62 13.04
N ILE A 186 -12.83 -13.55 11.86
CA ILE A 186 -13.47 -13.85 10.58
C ILE A 186 -13.97 -15.30 10.58
N ILE A 187 -13.12 -16.28 10.87
CA ILE A 187 -13.46 -17.70 10.79
C ILE A 187 -14.59 -18.06 11.77
N MET A 188 -14.54 -17.55 13.00
CA MET A 188 -15.49 -17.89 14.05
C MET A 188 -16.87 -17.27 13.86
N ASN A 189 -16.97 -16.18 13.08
CA ASN A 189 -18.22 -15.45 12.85
C ASN A 189 -18.74 -15.56 11.41
N SER A 190 -18.08 -16.33 10.54
CA SER A 190 -18.49 -16.52 9.14
C SER A 190 -19.18 -17.86 8.91
N ASP A 191 -19.99 -17.93 7.86
CA ASP A 191 -20.48 -19.19 7.32
C ASP A 191 -19.39 -19.84 6.46
N LEU A 192 -18.80 -20.93 6.93
CA LEU A 192 -17.69 -21.59 6.25
C LEU A 192 -18.12 -22.38 5.01
N ASP A 193 -19.43 -22.58 4.80
CA ASP A 193 -19.96 -23.15 3.56
C ASP A 193 -20.05 -22.10 2.44
N ASP A 194 -19.93 -20.80 2.75
CA ASP A 194 -19.92 -19.70 1.77
C ASP A 194 -18.53 -19.08 1.62
N THR A 195 -17.82 -19.42 0.55
CA THR A 195 -16.44 -18.94 0.29
C THR A 195 -16.29 -17.42 0.18
N ALA A 196 -17.38 -16.65 0.10
CA ALA A 196 -17.32 -15.19 0.11
C ALA A 196 -16.65 -14.59 1.36
N TYR A 197 -16.64 -15.31 2.50
CA TYR A 197 -15.96 -14.81 3.70
C TYR A 197 -14.45 -14.61 3.51
N LEU A 198 -13.82 -15.34 2.56
CA LEU A 198 -12.39 -15.27 2.27
C LEU A 198 -11.94 -13.86 1.83
N TYR A 199 -12.83 -13.07 1.23
CA TYR A 199 -12.52 -11.70 0.88
C TYR A 199 -12.33 -10.78 2.09
N SER A 200 -12.80 -11.19 3.28
CA SER A 200 -12.69 -10.41 4.51
C SER A 200 -11.27 -10.33 5.05
N PHE A 201 -10.38 -11.23 4.64
CA PHE A 201 -8.97 -11.24 5.09
C PHE A 201 -8.13 -10.12 4.47
N GLY A 202 -8.60 -9.50 3.37
CA GLY A 202 -7.78 -8.54 2.62
C GLY A 202 -6.64 -9.19 1.84
N GLU A 203 -6.72 -10.51 1.61
CA GLU A 203 -5.76 -11.28 0.82
C GLU A 203 -6.25 -11.44 -0.63
N TYR A 204 -5.35 -11.75 -1.55
CA TYR A 204 -5.74 -12.07 -2.93
C TYR A 204 -6.45 -13.42 -2.96
N ILE A 205 -7.65 -13.46 -3.57
CA ILE A 205 -8.47 -14.67 -3.71
C ILE A 205 -8.60 -14.98 -5.20
N SER A 206 -8.17 -16.16 -5.63
CA SER A 206 -8.26 -16.65 -7.02
C SER A 206 -9.36 -17.70 -7.18
N GLU A 207 -9.56 -18.20 -8.40
CA GLU A 207 -10.50 -19.29 -8.67
C GLU A 207 -10.16 -20.59 -7.91
N ASP A 208 -8.88 -20.81 -7.57
CA ASP A 208 -8.45 -22.01 -6.84
C ASP A 208 -8.90 -22.02 -5.37
N GLU A 209 -9.18 -20.84 -4.79
CA GLU A 209 -9.66 -20.68 -3.41
C GLU A 209 -11.20 -20.66 -3.27
N LEU A 210 -11.96 -20.52 -4.38
CA LEU A 210 -13.43 -20.32 -4.37
C LEU A 210 -14.28 -21.57 -4.59
#